data_AF-A0A6M1GH11-F1
#
_entry.id   AF-A0A6M1GH11-F1
#
_cell.length_a   1.000
_cell.length_b   1.000
_cell.length_c   1.000
_cell.angle_alpha   90.00
_cell.angle_beta   90.00
_cell.angle_gamma   90.00
#
_symmetry.space_group_name_H-M   'P 1'
#
loop_
_entity.id
_entity.type
_entity.pdbx_description
1 polymer ?
#
loop_
_entity_poly.entity_id
_entity_poly.type
_entity_poly.pdbx_seq_one_letter_code
_entity_poly.pdbx_strand_id
1 'polypeptide(L)'
;MLPVKCFPFLTTESTATWNKEHLKEAADRWEDPIRLAMHGIPLDLTMKANRNQLNMYWEIVRREEKQRFNMQASATGLGVWGDGKK
;
A
#
# COMPACT_ATOMS: atom_id res chain seq x y z
N MET A 1 24.89 -3.56 -2.03
CA MET A 1 23.48 -3.99 -2.13
C MET A 1 22.83 -3.76 -0.78
N LEU A 2 21.83 -2.89 -0.69
CA LEU A 2 21.01 -2.80 0.52
C LEU A 2 20.15 -4.08 0.60
N PRO A 3 20.05 -4.75 1.76
CA PRO A 3 19.16 -5.90 1.88
C PRO A 3 17.74 -5.43 1.57
N VAL A 4 17.09 -6.07 0.61
CA VAL A 4 15.66 -5.90 0.39
C VAL A 4 15.01 -6.38 1.68
N LYS A 5 14.48 -5.43 2.46
CA LYS A 5 13.78 -5.74 3.71
C LYS A 5 12.43 -6.31 3.33
N CYS A 6 12.43 -7.60 3.02
CA CYS A 6 11.23 -8.37 2.72
C CYS A 6 10.51 -8.71 4.02
N PHE A 7 9.20 -8.98 3.92
CA PHE A 7 8.46 -9.60 5.01
C PHE A 7 9.03 -11.01 5.24
N PRO A 8 9.67 -11.29 6.39
CA PRO A 8 10.33 -12.58 6.61
C PRO A 8 9.34 -13.76 6.57
N PHE A 9 8.08 -13.51 6.93
CA PHE A 9 7.00 -14.51 6.84
C PHE A 9 6.48 -14.76 5.41
N LEU A 10 6.76 -13.89 4.44
CA LEU A 10 6.43 -14.12 3.02
C LEU A 10 7.56 -14.82 2.27
N THR A 11 8.75 -14.90 2.86
CA THR A 11 9.97 -15.42 2.23
C THR A 11 10.49 -16.69 2.88
N THR A 12 9.92 -17.08 4.03
CA THR A 12 10.21 -18.34 4.71
C THR A 12 9.08 -19.32 4.42
N GLU A 13 9.39 -20.53 3.97
CA GLU A 13 8.40 -21.59 3.84
C GLU A 13 7.75 -21.86 5.21
N SER A 14 6.44 -21.66 5.30
CA SER A 14 5.69 -21.98 6.52
C SER A 14 5.42 -23.48 6.57
N THR A 15 6.02 -24.18 7.54
CA THR A 15 5.69 -25.58 7.86
C THR A 15 4.42 -25.71 8.71
N ALA A 16 3.84 -24.59 9.15
CA ALA A 16 2.63 -24.58 9.94
C ALA A 16 1.39 -24.91 9.08
N THR A 17 0.57 -25.84 9.56
CA THR A 17 -0.79 -26.10 9.04
C THR A 17 -1.73 -25.06 9.62
N TRP A 18 -1.96 -23.98 8.87
CA TRP A 18 -2.90 -22.94 9.28
C TRP A 18 -4.33 -23.40 9.01
N ASN A 19 -5.18 -23.36 10.04
CA ASN A 19 -6.61 -23.44 9.82
C ASN A 19 -7.12 -22.10 9.22
N LYS A 20 -8.35 -22.10 8.71
CA LYS A 20 -8.92 -20.93 8.03
C LYS A 20 -8.99 -19.68 8.92
N GLU A 21 -9.20 -19.85 10.23
CA GLU A 21 -9.30 -18.74 11.19
C GLU A 21 -7.94 -18.10 11.44
N HIS A 22 -6.90 -18.91 11.70
CA HIS A 22 -5.54 -18.41 11.88
C HIS A 22 -5.00 -17.72 10.62
N LEU A 23 -5.35 -18.21 9.42
CA LEU A 23 -5.01 -17.53 8.17
C LEU A 23 -5.63 -16.13 8.11
N LYS A 24 -6.91 -16.02 8.49
CA LYS A 24 -7.62 -14.74 8.48
C LYS A 24 -7.01 -13.77 9.50
N GLU A 25 -6.78 -14.21 10.72
CA GLU A 25 -6.16 -13.37 11.75
C GLU A 25 -4.74 -12.90 11.36
N ALA A 26 -3.96 -13.78 10.72
CA ALA A 26 -2.66 -13.41 10.19
C ALA A 26 -2.80 -12.38 9.06
N ALA A 27 -3.72 -12.58 8.12
CA ALA A 27 -3.97 -11.63 7.05
C ALA A 27 -4.39 -10.26 7.60
N ASP A 28 -5.37 -10.22 8.51
CA ASP A 28 -5.87 -8.99 9.13
C ASP A 28 -4.76 -8.25 9.90
N ARG A 29 -3.82 -8.98 10.52
CA ARG A 29 -2.68 -8.39 11.24
C ARG A 29 -1.67 -7.74 10.30
N TRP A 30 -1.44 -8.33 9.14
CA TRP A 30 -0.35 -7.93 8.24
C TRP A 30 -0.82 -7.07 7.07
N GLU A 31 -2.12 -6.93 6.86
CA GLU A 31 -2.70 -6.19 5.74
C GLU A 31 -2.17 -4.74 5.67
N ASP A 32 -2.29 -3.97 6.76
CA ASP A 32 -1.85 -2.56 6.77
C ASP A 32 -0.33 -2.42 6.55
N PRO A 33 0.55 -3.14 7.27
CA PRO A 33 1.99 -3.08 7.01
C PRO A 33 2.39 -3.45 5.58
N ILE A 34 1.75 -4.48 5.00
CA ILE A 34 2.02 -4.94 3.62
C ILE A 34 1.57 -3.88 2.62
N ARG A 35 0.35 -3.37 2.74
CA ARG A 35 -0.16 -2.34 1.84
C ARG A 35 0.70 -1.09 1.88
N LEU A 36 1.04 -0.59 3.07
CA LEU A 36 1.91 0.58 3.21
C LEU A 36 3.29 0.37 2.58
N ALA A 37 3.86 -0.83 2.71
CA ALA A 37 5.12 -1.16 2.05
C ALA A 37 5.01 -1.17 0.52
N MET A 38 3.89 -1.64 -0.04
CA MET A 38 3.62 -1.55 -1.48
C MET A 38 3.53 -0.10 -1.99
N HIS A 39 3.10 0.83 -1.13
CA HIS A 39 3.11 2.27 -1.44
C HIS A 39 4.48 2.94 -1.20
N GLY A 40 5.53 2.17 -0.89
CA GLY A 40 6.90 2.67 -0.76
C GLY A 40 7.29 3.09 0.66
N ILE A 41 6.43 2.88 1.66
CA ILE A 41 6.80 3.14 3.04
C ILE A 41 7.77 2.03 3.52
N PRO A 42 8.93 2.38 4.08
CA PRO A 42 9.88 1.39 4.57
C PRO A 42 9.25 0.39 5.54
N LEU A 43 9.49 -0.90 5.30
CA LEU A 43 8.97 -1.99 6.13
C LEU A 43 9.29 -1.83 7.63
N ASP A 44 10.51 -1.38 7.94
CA ASP A 44 10.93 -1.16 9.33
C ASP A 44 10.06 -0.12 10.05
N LEU A 45 9.53 0.86 9.32
CA LEU A 45 8.64 1.87 9.89
C LEU A 45 7.26 1.28 10.12
N THR A 46 6.72 0.51 9.18
CA THR A 46 5.39 -0.09 9.31
C THR A 46 5.36 -1.19 10.39
N MET A 47 6.43 -1.97 10.54
CA MET A 47 6.51 -3.01 11.59
C MET A 47 6.70 -2.46 13.00
N LYS A 48 7.29 -1.27 13.17
CA LYS A 48 7.50 -0.63 14.48
C LYS A 48 6.38 0.36 14.85
N ALA A 49 5.50 0.66 13.90
CA ALA A 49 4.41 1.60 14.07
C ALA A 49 3.30 0.99 14.94
N ASN A 50 2.77 1.77 15.86
CA ASN A 50 1.50 1.46 16.50
C ASN A 50 0.33 1.73 15.53
N ARG A 51 -0.88 1.30 15.92
CA ARG A 51 -2.08 1.45 15.09
C ARG A 51 -2.37 2.90 14.65
N ASN A 52 -2.14 3.87 15.54
CA ASN A 52 -2.35 5.28 15.20
C ASN A 52 -1.34 5.79 14.18
N GLN A 53 -0.08 5.34 14.27
CA GLN A 53 0.96 5.64 13.30
C GLN A 53 0.69 4.99 11.95
N LEU A 54 0.23 3.73 11.92
CA LEU A 54 -0.21 3.05 10.69
C LEU A 54 -1.36 3.81 10.01
N ASN A 55 -2.37 4.22 10.79
CA ASN A 55 -3.49 5.02 10.27
C ASN A 55 -3.02 6.36 9.68
N MET A 56 -2.07 7.03 10.35
CA MET A 56 -1.49 8.29 9.85
C MET A 56 -0.77 8.08 8.52
N TYR A 57 0.04 7.02 8.41
CA TYR A 57 0.72 6.68 7.15
C TYR A 57 -0.27 6.36 6.04
N TRP A 58 -1.35 5.65 6.34
CA TRP A 58 -2.39 5.34 5.37
C TRP A 58 -3.11 6.60 4.87
N GLU A 59 -3.39 7.56 5.74
CA GLU A 59 -4.00 8.84 5.34
C GLU A 59 -3.09 9.67 4.43
N ILE A 60 -1.76 9.58 4.58
CA ILE A 60 -0.81 10.23 3.66
C ILE A 60 -0.90 9.57 2.28
N VAL A 61 -0.77 8.24 2.21
CA VAL A 61 -0.86 7.46 0.96
C VAL A 61 -2.16 7.77 0.22
N ARG A 62 -3.30 7.70 0.93
CA ARG A 62 -4.62 7.94 0.36
C ARG A 62 -4.76 9.36 -0.21
N ARG A 63 -4.16 10.37 0.43
CA ARG A 63 -4.16 11.75 -0.08
C ARG A 63 -3.34 11.86 -1.36
N GLU A 64 -2.18 11.22 -1.42
CA GLU A 64 -1.35 11.19 -2.62
C GLU A 64 -2.05 10.47 -3.78
N GLU A 65 -2.68 9.31 -3.55
CA GLU A 65 -3.45 8.60 -4.56
C GLU A 65 -4.59 9.46 -5.12
N LYS A 66 -5.33 10.14 -4.23
CA LYS A 66 -6.39 11.07 -4.64
C LYS A 66 -5.85 12.24 -5.46
N GLN A 67 -4.71 12.80 -5.08
CA GLN A 67 -4.06 13.87 -5.85
C GLN A 67 -3.60 13.38 -7.21
N ARG A 68 -2.96 12.21 -7.30
CA ARG A 68 -2.51 11.62 -8.57
C ARG A 68 -3.70 11.31 -9.48
N PHE A 69 -4.77 10.75 -8.94
CA PHE A 69 -6.00 10.50 -9.68
C PHE A 69 -6.61 11.80 -10.21
N ASN A 70 -6.72 12.83 -9.38
CA ASN A 70 -7.25 14.14 -9.80
C ASN A 70 -6.37 14.81 -10.87
N MET A 71 -5.04 14.74 -10.72
CA MET A 71 -4.10 15.25 -11.72
C MET A 71 -4.24 14.50 -13.04
N GLN A 72 -4.32 13.18 -13.00
CA GLN A 72 -4.52 12.35 -14.20
C GLN A 72 -5.87 12.65 -14.87
N ALA A 73 -6.96 12.75 -14.11
CA ALA A 73 -8.27 13.13 -14.62
C ALA A 73 -8.28 14.54 -15.22
N SER A 74 -7.55 15.49 -14.62
CA SER A 74 -7.40 16.84 -15.19
C SER A 74 -6.58 16.85 -16.48
N ALA A 75 -5.52 16.03 -16.56
CA ALA A 75 -4.67 15.91 -17.74
C ALA A 75 -5.36 15.20 -18.91
N THR A 76 -6.16 14.17 -18.64
CA THR A 76 -7.00 13.51 -19.66
C THR A 76 -8.19 14.37 -20.07
N GLY A 77 -8.76 15.17 -19.16
CA GLY A 77 -9.81 16.15 -19.48
C GLY A 77 -9.33 17.30 -20.36
N LEU A 78 -8.08 17.73 -20.22
CA LEU A 78 -7.43 18.75 -21.06
C LEU A 78 -7.10 18.25 -22.49
N GLY A 79 -7.08 16.94 -22.72
CA GLY A 79 -6.78 16.35 -24.04
C GLY A 79 -8.00 16.14 -24.96
N VAL A 80 -9.23 16.33 -24.47
CA VAL A 80 -10.47 16.06 -25.23
C VAL A 80 -11.20 17.33 -25.67
N TRP A 81 -10.78 18.52 -25.23
CA TRP A 81 -11.43 19.81 -25.55
C TRP A 81 -10.74 20.59 -26.68
N GLY A 82 -10.09 19.88 -27.59
CA GLY A 82 -9.25 20.47 -28.64
C GLY A 82 -9.51 19.94 -30.04
N ASP A 83 -10.71 19.45 -30.37
CA ASP A 83 -11.09 19.27 -31.77
C ASP A 83 -12.60 19.45 -31.95
N GLY A 84 -12.99 20.37 -32.83
CA GLY A 84 -14.40 20.74 -33.03
C GLY A 84 -14.71 22.24 -33.10
N LYS A 85 -13.75 23.07 -33.54
CA LYS A 85 -14.10 24.30 -34.27
C LYS A 85 -13.57 24.20 -35.69
N LYS A 86 -14.44 23.81 -36.60
CA LYS A 86 -14.70 24.46 -37.89
C LYS A 86 -15.99 23.91 -38.50
#